data_AF-A0A9D1UTM6-F1
#
_entry.id   AF-A0A9D1UTM6-F1
#
_cell.length_a   1.000
_cell.length_b   1.000
_cell.length_c   1.000
_cell.angle_alpha   90.00
_cell.angle_beta   90.00
_cell.angle_gamma   90.00
#
_symmetry.space_group_name_H-M   'P 1'
#
loop_
_entity.id
_entity.type
_entity.pdbx_description
1 polymer ?
#
loop_
_entity_poly.entity_id
_entity_poly.type
_entity_poly.pdbx_seq_one_letter_code
_entity_poly.pdbx_strand_id
1 'polypeptide(L)'
;MGWVTEAGGEVHEGYVAWLASDGRATGGSRLDGVVFMNPRWAYGVDESVEPFDFTVPWAEVTGWRVQCECGWRGTTWQRDEATNDDPTEEQLDADHMLLPDGRTLEDVGHEEWKRHVQPLATAESVRSAAAAVRDAEAALDDAVAAARAGDPPATWEQIGRAVGISRQSAHERWARNPSPSAAAQQLLVEDGMLTFRGARPTMQSRQMLEPSAPTSQRATRVGEEDIVILRSGRGSREGSDVKGLPDSCQPLSAE
;
A
#
# COMPACT_ATOMS: atom_id res chain seq x y z
N MET A 1 -9.48 -6.84 8.01
CA MET A 1 -9.24 -5.36 7.91
C MET A 1 -7.84 -5.04 7.33
N GLY A 2 -7.50 -3.78 7.03
CA GLY A 2 -6.16 -3.34 6.55
C GLY A 2 -5.32 -2.62 7.63
N TRP A 3 -3.99 -2.63 7.49
CA TRP A 3 -3.01 -1.98 8.37
C TRP A 3 -2.26 -0.88 7.63
N VAL A 4 -2.02 0.26 8.26
CA VAL A 4 -1.38 1.42 7.59
C VAL A 4 -0.19 1.93 8.40
N THR A 5 0.91 2.25 7.73
CA THR A 5 2.01 3.05 8.28
C THR A 5 2.61 3.97 7.23
N GLU A 6 3.18 5.08 7.67
CA GLU A 6 4.09 5.88 6.84
C GLU A 6 5.52 5.39 7.12
N ALA A 7 6.22 4.92 6.09
CA ALA A 7 7.58 4.42 6.22
C ALA A 7 8.32 4.67 4.90
N GLY A 8 9.60 5.05 4.96
CA GLY A 8 10.35 5.32 3.73
C GLY A 8 9.88 6.55 2.93
N GLY A 9 8.98 7.39 3.49
CA GLY A 9 8.38 8.53 2.79
C GLY A 9 7.19 8.15 1.90
N GLU A 10 6.71 6.91 2.00
CA GLU A 10 5.55 6.40 1.30
C GLU A 10 4.54 5.86 2.33
N VAL A 11 3.26 5.85 1.96
CA VAL A 11 2.23 5.15 2.72
C VAL A 11 2.32 3.68 2.35
N HIS A 12 2.28 2.83 3.37
CA HIS A 12 2.21 1.39 3.22
C HIS A 12 0.90 0.92 3.85
N GLU A 13 -0.01 0.45 3.01
CA GLU A 13 -1.17 -0.34 3.42
C GLU A 13 -0.90 -1.83 3.23
N GLY A 14 -0.99 -2.60 4.32
CA GLY A 14 -0.92 -4.06 4.34
C GLY A 14 -2.28 -4.69 4.62
N TYR A 15 -2.53 -5.86 4.06
CA TYR A 15 -3.78 -6.58 4.30
C TYR A 15 -3.61 -8.07 3.97
N VAL A 16 -4.49 -8.89 4.54
CA VAL A 16 -4.69 -10.28 4.09
C VAL A 16 -5.68 -10.26 2.92
N ALA A 17 -5.23 -10.67 1.75
CA ALA A 17 -6.04 -10.71 0.54
C ALA A 17 -6.59 -12.10 0.28
N TRP A 18 -7.85 -12.20 -0.14
CA TRP A 18 -8.40 -13.41 -0.70
C TRP A 18 -7.77 -13.73 -2.04
N LEU A 19 -7.48 -15.00 -2.27
CA LEU A 19 -6.99 -15.52 -3.55
C LEU A 19 -8.12 -16.22 -4.29
N ALA A 20 -8.37 -15.79 -5.52
CA ALA A 20 -9.23 -16.52 -6.45
C ALA A 20 -8.47 -17.67 -7.12
N SER A 21 -9.22 -18.63 -7.66
CA SER A 21 -8.70 -19.80 -8.39
C SER A 21 -7.81 -19.45 -9.59
N ASP A 22 -7.97 -18.26 -10.17
CA ASP A 22 -7.14 -17.73 -11.26
C ASP A 22 -5.88 -16.97 -10.80
N GLY A 23 -5.62 -16.94 -9.49
CA GLY A 23 -4.44 -16.34 -8.88
C GLY A 23 -4.55 -14.84 -8.60
N ARG A 24 -5.68 -14.19 -8.93
CA ARG A 24 -5.91 -12.80 -8.53
C ARG A 24 -6.12 -12.70 -7.03
N ALA A 25 -5.70 -11.57 -6.47
CA ALA A 25 -5.81 -11.28 -5.04
C ALA A 25 -6.55 -9.95 -4.79
N THR A 26 -7.42 -9.90 -3.79
CA THR A 26 -8.16 -8.68 -3.41
C THR A 26 -8.37 -8.62 -1.90
N GLY A 27 -8.43 -7.40 -1.35
CA GLY A 27 -8.87 -7.13 0.02
C GLY A 27 -10.34 -6.69 0.11
N GLY A 28 -11.09 -6.73 -0.99
CA GLY A 28 -12.51 -6.35 -1.04
C GLY A 28 -13.44 -7.55 -1.09
N SER A 29 -14.54 -7.51 -0.33
CA SER A 29 -15.58 -8.54 -0.30
C SER A 29 -16.98 -7.94 -0.28
N ARG A 30 -17.96 -8.78 -0.61
CA ARG A 30 -19.41 -8.54 -0.52
C ARG A 30 -20.07 -9.80 0.06
N LEU A 31 -21.39 -9.78 0.22
CA LEU A 31 -22.14 -10.93 0.73
C LEU A 31 -21.96 -12.17 -0.18
N ASP A 32 -21.90 -11.98 -1.49
CA ASP A 32 -21.87 -13.03 -2.51
C ASP A 32 -20.47 -13.47 -2.96
N GLY A 33 -19.40 -12.84 -2.45
CA GLY A 33 -18.03 -13.24 -2.79
C GLY A 33 -16.98 -12.15 -2.60
N VAL A 34 -15.83 -12.34 -3.23
CA VAL A 34 -14.71 -11.39 -3.23
C VAL A 34 -14.74 -10.54 -4.49
N VAL A 35 -14.44 -9.24 -4.34
CA VAL A 35 -14.64 -8.27 -5.41
C VAL A 35 -13.31 -7.81 -5.97
N PHE A 36 -13.20 -7.81 -7.29
CA PHE A 36 -12.05 -7.28 -8.00
C PHE A 36 -12.45 -6.02 -8.76
N MET A 37 -11.44 -5.18 -9.02
CA MET A 37 -11.62 -4.06 -9.92
C MET A 37 -11.94 -4.57 -11.33
N ASN A 38 -12.99 -4.03 -11.95
CA ASN A 38 -13.42 -4.37 -13.29
C ASN A 38 -12.32 -3.94 -14.29
N PRO A 39 -11.74 -4.86 -15.08
CA PRO A 39 -10.69 -4.52 -16.03
C PRO A 39 -11.10 -3.44 -17.04
N ARG A 40 -12.37 -3.42 -17.46
CA ARG A 40 -12.86 -2.41 -18.41
C ARG A 40 -12.81 -1.00 -17.82
N TRP A 41 -13.12 -0.87 -16.53
CA TRP A 41 -12.98 0.38 -15.81
C TRP A 41 -11.50 0.72 -15.56
N ALA A 42 -10.72 -0.26 -15.07
CA ALA A 42 -9.30 -0.07 -14.74
C ALA A 42 -8.44 0.39 -15.94
N TYR A 43 -8.79 -0.06 -17.14
CA TYR A 43 -8.10 0.31 -18.37
C TYR A 43 -8.76 1.49 -19.11
N GLY A 44 -9.76 2.15 -18.52
CA GLY A 44 -10.47 3.27 -19.13
C GLY A 44 -11.18 2.91 -20.44
N VAL A 45 -11.52 1.64 -20.62
CA VAL A 45 -12.20 1.12 -21.83
C VAL A 45 -13.67 1.53 -21.78
N ASP A 46 -14.27 1.52 -20.60
CA ASP A 46 -15.65 1.90 -20.38
C ASP A 46 -15.79 2.46 -18.96
N GLU A 47 -16.03 3.76 -18.84
CA GLU A 47 -16.25 4.43 -17.55
C GLU A 47 -17.68 4.26 -17.04
N SER A 48 -18.59 3.70 -17.85
CA SER A 48 -19.99 3.48 -17.46
C SER A 48 -20.21 2.19 -16.67
N VAL A 49 -19.23 1.28 -16.65
CA VAL A 49 -19.24 0.10 -15.78
C VAL A 49 -18.74 0.45 -14.39
N GLU A 50 -19.39 -0.13 -13.39
CA GLU A 50 -19.01 0.05 -12.00
C GLU A 50 -17.58 -0.50 -11.75
N PRO A 51 -16.71 0.25 -11.05
CA PRO A 51 -15.32 -0.13 -10.83
C PRO A 51 -15.17 -1.49 -10.14
N PHE A 52 -16.18 -1.92 -9.38
CA PHE A 52 -16.18 -3.14 -8.57
C PHE A 52 -17.35 -4.06 -8.94
N ASP A 53 -17.58 -4.26 -10.24
CA ASP A 53 -18.66 -5.13 -10.75
C ASP A 53 -18.21 -6.55 -11.07
N PHE A 54 -16.99 -6.92 -10.67
CA PHE A 54 -16.47 -8.26 -10.86
C PHE A 54 -16.37 -8.99 -9.53
N THR A 55 -17.31 -9.91 -9.26
CA THR A 55 -17.33 -10.74 -8.04
C THR A 55 -16.94 -12.17 -8.37
N VAL A 56 -16.04 -12.74 -7.57
CA VAL A 56 -15.74 -14.19 -7.56
C VAL A 56 -16.47 -14.82 -6.38
N PRO A 57 -17.30 -15.86 -6.60
CA PRO A 57 -18.03 -16.52 -5.52
C PRO A 57 -17.10 -17.07 -4.44
N TRP A 58 -17.59 -17.12 -3.19
CA TRP A 58 -16.82 -17.70 -2.07
C TRP A 58 -16.32 -19.12 -2.33
N ALA A 59 -17.05 -19.93 -3.12
CA ALA A 59 -16.64 -21.28 -3.51
C ALA A 59 -15.37 -21.33 -4.38
N GLU A 60 -15.04 -20.24 -5.07
CA GLU A 60 -13.88 -20.12 -5.95
C GLU A 60 -12.67 -19.46 -5.28
N VAL A 61 -12.82 -19.02 -4.02
CA VAL A 61 -11.69 -18.59 -3.18
C VAL A 61 -10.88 -19.81 -2.78
N THR A 62 -9.59 -19.79 -3.12
CA THR A 62 -8.65 -20.89 -2.91
C THR A 62 -7.77 -20.70 -1.69
N GLY A 63 -7.71 -19.49 -1.13
CA GLY A 63 -6.90 -19.21 0.05
C GLY A 63 -6.73 -17.71 0.31
N TRP A 64 -5.65 -17.38 1.01
CA TRP A 64 -5.31 -16.01 1.40
C TRP A 64 -3.81 -15.72 1.23
N ARG A 65 -3.45 -14.44 1.10
CA ARG A 65 -2.06 -13.99 1.06
C ARG A 65 -1.89 -12.65 1.73
N VAL A 66 -0.82 -12.47 2.51
CA VAL A 66 -0.43 -11.15 3.01
C VAL A 66 0.13 -10.32 1.87
N GLN A 67 -0.34 -9.08 1.72
CA GLN A 67 0.13 -8.17 0.67
C GLN A 67 0.33 -6.76 1.23
N CYS A 68 1.16 -5.98 0.53
CA CYS A 68 1.24 -4.54 0.72
C CYS A 68 1.06 -3.83 -0.63
N GLU A 69 0.45 -2.64 -0.62
CA GLU A 69 0.26 -1.82 -1.81
C GLU A 69 1.55 -1.45 -2.55
N CYS A 70 2.70 -1.45 -1.84
CA CYS A 70 4.02 -1.26 -2.45
C CYS A 70 4.46 -2.43 -3.37
N GLY A 71 3.65 -3.48 -3.48
CA GLY A 71 3.88 -4.66 -4.31
C GLY A 71 4.55 -5.83 -3.59
N TRP A 72 4.88 -5.67 -2.30
CA TRP A 72 5.38 -6.77 -1.48
C TRP A 72 4.28 -7.82 -1.26
N ARG A 73 4.71 -9.09 -1.22
CA ARG A 73 3.85 -10.26 -1.02
C ARG A 73 4.50 -11.15 0.02
N GLY A 74 3.73 -11.50 1.04
CA GLY A 74 4.14 -12.38 2.12
C GLY A 74 3.61 -13.80 1.95
N THR A 75 3.43 -14.47 3.09
CA THR A 75 2.92 -15.84 3.17
C THR A 75 1.58 -16.00 2.46
N THR A 76 1.41 -17.16 1.83
CA THR A 76 0.17 -17.62 1.21
C THR A 76 -0.32 -18.85 1.94
N TRP A 77 -1.60 -18.86 2.28
CA TRP A 77 -2.27 -19.98 2.94
C TRP A 77 -3.37 -20.51 2.03
N GLN A 78 -3.43 -21.82 1.83
CA GLN A 78 -4.53 -22.45 1.12
C GLN A 78 -5.78 -22.53 2.01
N ARG A 79 -6.94 -22.68 1.36
CA ARG A 79 -8.23 -22.73 2.06
C ARG A 79 -8.34 -23.86 3.08
N ASP A 80 -7.72 -25.00 2.81
CA ASP A 80 -7.72 -26.17 3.69
C ASP A 80 -6.74 -26.03 4.87
N GLU A 81 -5.89 -25.01 4.89
CA GLU A 81 -4.97 -24.72 5.99
C GLU A 81 -5.62 -23.90 7.12
N ALA A 82 -6.80 -23.32 6.90
CA ALA A 82 -7.48 -22.48 7.87
C ALA A 82 -8.96 -22.86 8.03
N THR A 83 -9.47 -22.72 9.25
CA THR A 83 -10.87 -23.03 9.60
C THR A 83 -11.57 -21.81 10.16
N ASN A 84 -12.86 -21.64 9.83
CA ASN A 84 -13.69 -20.60 10.47
C ASN A 84 -14.09 -21.05 11.89
N ASP A 85 -14.10 -20.12 12.84
CA ASP A 85 -14.54 -20.36 14.22
C ASP A 85 -16.06 -20.55 14.33
N ASP A 86 -16.82 -19.91 13.44
CA ASP A 86 -18.26 -20.11 13.24
C ASP A 86 -18.54 -20.73 11.85
N PRO A 87 -18.90 -22.02 11.77
CA PRO A 87 -19.20 -22.67 10.49
C PRO A 87 -20.51 -22.21 9.84
N THR A 88 -21.31 -21.38 10.52
CA THR A 88 -22.55 -20.80 9.99
C THR A 88 -22.34 -19.48 9.27
N GLU A 89 -21.19 -18.82 9.45
CA GLU A 89 -20.77 -17.69 8.64
C GLU A 89 -20.17 -18.17 7.33
N GLU A 90 -20.85 -17.91 6.21
CA GLU A 90 -20.34 -18.19 4.86
C GLU A 90 -19.16 -17.27 4.48
N GLN A 91 -18.98 -16.15 5.20
CA GLN A 91 -17.93 -15.18 4.91
C GLN A 91 -16.56 -15.68 5.39
N LEU A 92 -15.62 -15.76 4.46
CA LEU A 92 -14.25 -16.21 4.68
C LEU A 92 -13.35 -15.08 5.19
N ASP A 93 -13.81 -14.31 6.18
CA ASP A 93 -13.06 -13.15 6.66
C ASP A 93 -11.77 -13.57 7.39
N ALA A 94 -10.64 -13.00 6.97
CA ALA A 94 -9.32 -13.34 7.51
C ALA A 94 -9.21 -13.10 9.03
N ASP A 95 -10.01 -12.18 9.57
CA ASP A 95 -10.06 -11.87 10.98
C ASP A 95 -10.71 -13.02 11.80
N HIS A 96 -11.45 -13.92 11.14
CA HIS A 96 -12.13 -15.09 11.74
C HIS A 96 -11.51 -16.44 11.33
N MET A 97 -10.65 -16.45 10.32
CA MET A 97 -9.97 -17.66 9.87
C MET A 97 -8.81 -18.04 10.79
N LEU A 98 -8.92 -19.18 11.44
CA LEU A 98 -7.93 -19.73 12.36
C LEU A 98 -6.97 -20.69 11.67
N LEU A 99 -5.68 -20.50 11.91
CA LEU A 99 -4.62 -21.45 11.57
C LEU A 99 -4.56 -22.61 12.59
N PRO A 100 -3.83 -23.71 12.30
CA PRO A 100 -3.76 -24.87 13.19
C PRO A 100 -3.20 -24.58 14.59
N ASP A 101 -2.46 -23.48 14.74
CA ASP A 101 -1.92 -23.02 16.01
C ASP A 101 -2.88 -22.12 16.82
N GLY A 102 -4.09 -21.89 16.30
CA GLY A 102 -5.15 -21.12 16.94
C GLY A 102 -5.05 -19.61 16.76
N ARG A 103 -4.08 -19.10 16.00
CA ARG A 103 -4.00 -17.67 15.64
C ARG A 103 -4.82 -17.38 14.38
N THR A 104 -5.26 -16.14 14.23
CA THR A 104 -5.97 -15.72 13.01
C THR A 104 -5.00 -15.48 11.86
N LEU A 105 -5.49 -15.57 10.62
CA LEU A 105 -4.73 -15.16 9.43
C LEU A 105 -4.35 -13.67 9.50
N GLU A 106 -5.23 -12.83 10.06
CA GLU A 106 -4.93 -11.42 10.34
C GLU A 106 -3.67 -11.32 11.20
N ASP A 107 -3.68 -11.91 12.40
CA ASP A 107 -2.62 -11.70 13.39
C ASP A 107 -1.26 -12.08 12.84
N VAL A 108 -1.19 -13.26 12.20
CA VAL A 108 0.06 -13.76 11.61
C VAL A 108 0.48 -12.90 10.41
N GLY A 109 -0.48 -12.47 9.59
CA GLY A 109 -0.24 -11.59 8.46
C GLY A 109 0.27 -10.20 8.88
N HIS A 110 -0.31 -9.63 9.93
CA HIS A 110 0.06 -8.32 10.46
C HIS A 110 1.48 -8.34 11.02
N GLU A 111 1.85 -9.40 11.75
CA GLU A 111 3.23 -9.59 12.22
C GLU A 111 4.24 -9.66 11.07
N GLU A 112 3.88 -10.36 9.98
CA GLU A 112 4.72 -10.45 8.78
C GLU A 112 4.85 -9.11 8.07
N TRP A 113 3.73 -8.41 7.90
CA TRP A 113 3.73 -7.08 7.32
C TRP A 113 4.56 -6.08 8.15
N LYS A 114 4.49 -6.13 9.49
CA LYS A 114 5.36 -5.31 10.37
C LYS A 114 6.83 -5.57 10.10
N ARG A 115 7.23 -6.84 9.96
CA ARG A 115 8.61 -7.21 9.62
C ARG A 115 9.02 -6.67 8.25
N HIS A 116 8.10 -6.61 7.29
CA HIS A 116 8.35 -6.02 5.98
C HIS A 116 8.59 -4.50 6.03
N VAL A 117 7.79 -3.74 6.77
CA VAL A 117 7.90 -2.26 6.81
C VAL A 117 8.99 -1.76 7.78
N GLN A 118 9.42 -2.59 8.73
CA GLN A 118 10.40 -2.20 9.76
C GLN A 118 11.72 -1.61 9.22
N PRO A 119 12.35 -2.17 8.16
CA PRO A 119 13.58 -1.59 7.60
C PRO A 119 13.36 -0.20 7.01
N LEU A 120 12.18 0.07 6.43
CA LEU A 120 11.84 1.35 5.83
C LEU A 120 11.63 2.41 6.91
N ALA A 121 10.97 2.06 8.01
CA ALA A 121 10.83 2.93 9.18
C ALA A 121 12.20 3.25 9.82
N THR A 122 13.09 2.26 9.88
CA THR A 122 14.45 2.45 10.43
C THR A 122 15.29 3.35 9.53
N ALA A 123 15.21 3.19 8.21
CA ALA A 123 15.90 4.06 7.25
C ALA A 123 15.44 5.52 7.36
N GLU A 124 14.16 5.75 7.64
CA GLU A 124 13.64 7.11 7.87
C GLU A 124 14.29 7.79 9.08
N SER A 125 14.45 7.04 10.17
CA SER A 125 15.15 7.55 11.37
C SER A 125 16.59 7.96 11.05
N VAL A 126 17.28 7.20 10.18
CA VAL A 126 18.64 7.54 9.72
C VAL A 126 18.63 8.78 8.84
N ARG A 127 17.68 8.91 7.90
CA ARG A 127 17.55 10.10 7.04
C ARG A 127 17.28 11.36 7.86
N SER A 128 16.37 11.26 8.83
CA SER A 128 16.06 12.31 9.79
C SER A 128 17.30 12.73 10.59
N ALA A 129 18.06 11.77 11.13
CA ALA A 129 19.31 12.07 11.85
C ALA A 129 20.36 12.74 10.93
N ALA A 130 20.50 12.27 9.69
CA ALA A 130 21.42 12.86 8.73
C ALA A 130 21.01 14.29 8.34
N ALA A 131 19.71 14.58 8.24
CA ALA A 131 19.21 15.94 8.02
C ALA A 131 19.56 16.86 9.20
N ALA A 132 19.30 16.42 10.42
CA ALA A 132 19.64 17.18 11.62
C ALA A 132 21.14 17.50 11.72
N VAL A 133 22.02 16.58 11.33
CA VAL A 133 23.48 16.84 11.26
C VAL A 133 23.80 17.93 10.25
N ARG A 134 23.24 17.88 9.03
CA ARG A 134 23.48 18.91 8.00
C ARG A 134 22.99 20.28 8.45
N ASP A 135 21.82 20.34 9.07
CA ASP A 135 21.24 21.59 9.57
C ASP A 135 22.09 22.18 10.70
N ALA A 136 22.57 21.33 11.61
CA ALA A 136 23.47 21.76 12.69
C ALA A 136 24.84 22.24 12.15
N GLU A 137 25.38 21.58 11.13
CA GLU A 137 26.62 22.01 10.47
C GLU A 137 26.44 23.36 9.76
N ALA A 138 25.33 23.55 9.05
CA ALA A 138 25.00 24.83 8.41
C ALA A 138 24.84 25.96 9.45
N ALA A 139 24.11 25.70 10.54
CA ALA A 139 23.95 26.66 11.62
C ALA A 139 25.28 27.01 12.31
N LEU A 140 26.18 26.04 12.45
CA LEU A 140 27.54 26.30 12.96
C LEU A 140 28.33 27.20 12.01
N ASP A 141 28.28 26.93 10.71
CA ASP A 141 28.96 27.74 9.71
C ASP A 141 28.42 29.18 9.68
N ASP A 142 27.10 29.37 9.79
CA ASP A 142 26.46 30.68 9.93
C ASP A 142 26.87 31.41 11.21
N ALA A 143 26.90 30.71 12.34
CA ALA A 143 27.35 31.28 13.62
C ALA A 143 28.82 31.71 13.57
N VAL A 144 29.68 30.93 12.90
CA VAL A 144 31.09 31.31 12.68
C VAL A 144 31.19 32.53 11.77
N ALA A 145 30.43 32.59 10.69
CA ALA A 145 30.40 33.75 9.80
C ALA A 145 29.94 35.02 10.54
N ALA A 146 28.88 34.93 11.34
CA ALA A 146 28.38 36.02 12.17
C ALA A 146 29.43 36.48 13.21
N ALA A 147 30.09 35.55 13.90
CA ALA A 147 31.15 35.87 14.86
C ALA A 147 32.36 36.55 14.19
N ARG A 148 32.68 36.18 12.94
CA ARG A 148 33.73 36.83 12.13
C ARG A 148 33.33 38.20 11.61
N ALA A 149 32.03 38.47 11.42
CA ALA A 149 31.49 39.74 10.96
C ALA A 149 31.20 40.75 12.09
N GLY A 150 31.20 40.33 13.35
CA GLY A 150 30.98 41.21 14.50
C GLY A 150 32.06 42.28 14.69
N ASP A 151 31.80 43.23 15.59
CA ASP A 151 32.73 44.30 15.95
C ASP A 151 32.97 44.34 17.48
N PRO A 152 34.17 43.96 17.99
CA PRO A 152 35.33 43.50 17.22
C PRO A 152 35.15 42.06 16.68
N PRO A 153 35.74 41.70 15.52
CA PRO A 153 35.66 40.35 14.96
C PRO A 153 36.26 39.28 15.88
N ALA A 154 35.55 38.17 16.10
CA ALA A 154 36.06 37.05 16.88
C ALA A 154 37.28 36.41 16.20
N THR A 155 38.37 36.18 16.93
CA THR A 155 39.57 35.54 16.38
C THR A 155 39.36 34.05 16.10
N TRP A 156 40.13 33.49 15.17
CA TRP A 156 40.12 32.04 14.90
C TRP A 156 40.47 31.19 16.12
N GLU A 157 41.23 31.74 17.08
CA GLU A 157 41.52 31.05 18.33
C GLU A 157 40.30 31.00 19.26
N GLN A 158 39.53 32.09 19.36
CA GLN A 158 38.28 32.11 20.12
C GLN A 158 37.25 31.16 19.51
N ILE A 159 37.10 31.18 18.18
CA ILE A 159 36.18 30.28 17.46
C ILE A 159 36.61 28.82 17.64
N GLY A 160 37.90 28.50 17.41
CA GLY A 160 38.41 27.15 17.61
C GLY A 160 38.20 26.64 19.04
N ARG A 161 38.46 27.49 20.05
CA ARG A 161 38.21 27.17 21.46
C ARG A 161 36.73 26.89 21.74
N ALA A 162 35.82 27.68 21.17
CA ALA A 162 34.38 27.53 21.38
C ALA A 162 33.83 26.19 20.87
N VAL A 163 34.40 25.66 19.78
CA VAL A 163 33.94 24.41 19.14
C VAL A 163 34.85 23.20 19.42
N GLY A 164 35.88 23.38 20.26
CA GLY A 164 36.77 22.30 20.69
C GLY A 164 37.83 21.88 19.68
N ILE A 165 38.25 22.76 18.75
CA ILE A 165 39.29 22.48 17.76
C ILE A 165 40.45 23.49 17.82
N SER A 166 41.57 23.14 17.18
CA SER A 166 42.72 24.07 17.12
C SER A 166 42.40 25.31 16.30
N ARG A 167 43.10 26.42 16.58
CA ARG A 167 43.04 27.64 15.76
C ARG A 167 43.29 27.35 14.27
N GLN A 168 44.28 26.50 13.97
CA GLN A 168 44.65 26.17 12.60
C GLN A 168 43.51 25.41 11.90
N SER A 169 42.91 24.42 12.58
CA SER A 169 41.77 23.65 12.05
C SER A 169 40.55 24.56 11.80
N ALA A 170 40.28 25.51 12.70
CA ALA A 170 39.22 26.50 12.52
C ALA A 170 39.48 27.39 11.29
N HIS A 171 40.71 27.91 11.16
CA HIS A 171 41.10 28.69 9.99
C HIS A 171 41.00 27.87 8.69
N GLU A 172 41.51 26.64 8.67
CA GLU A 172 41.48 25.79 7.48
C GLU A 172 40.06 25.48 7.01
N ARG A 173 39.13 25.23 7.95
CA ARG A 173 37.72 24.92 7.68
C ARG A 173 36.96 26.14 7.16
N TRP A 174 37.07 27.30 7.82
CA TRP A 174 36.17 28.43 7.57
C TRP A 174 36.80 29.61 6.85
N ALA A 175 38.13 29.75 6.79
CA ALA A 175 38.74 30.92 6.14
C ALA A 175 38.58 30.92 4.60
N ARG A 176 38.25 29.77 4.00
CA ARG A 176 38.05 29.61 2.55
C ARG A 176 36.59 29.47 2.10
N ASN A 177 35.67 29.28 3.05
CA ASN A 177 34.24 29.14 2.77
C ASN A 177 33.46 30.22 3.54
N PRO A 178 33.33 31.43 2.99
CA PRO A 178 32.22 32.28 3.38
C PRO A 178 30.95 31.62 2.84
N SER A 179 30.18 30.95 3.69
CA SER A 179 28.84 30.46 3.32
C SER A 179 28.07 31.63 2.67
N PRO A 180 27.33 31.40 1.56
CA PRO A 180 26.43 32.41 1.06
C PRO A 180 25.40 32.66 2.17
N SER A 181 25.49 33.83 2.79
CA SER A 181 24.61 34.26 3.86
C SER A 181 23.15 33.97 3.47
N ALA A 182 22.36 33.47 4.43
CA ALA A 182 20.91 33.32 4.28
C ALA A 182 20.21 34.61 3.79
N ALA A 183 20.85 35.79 3.92
CA ALA A 183 20.34 37.04 3.35
C ALA A 183 20.34 37.05 1.80
N ALA A 184 21.18 36.26 1.13
CA ALA A 184 21.18 36.11 -0.33
C ALA A 184 20.04 35.21 -0.83
N GLN A 185 19.49 34.32 0.02
CA GLN A 185 18.33 33.48 -0.35
C GLN A 185 17.00 34.21 -0.12
N GLN A 186 16.92 35.13 0.86
CA GLN A 186 15.73 35.95 1.07
C GLN A 186 15.46 36.96 -0.05
N LEU A 187 16.51 37.47 -0.71
CA LEU A 187 16.36 38.45 -1.80
C LEU A 187 15.97 37.84 -3.16
N LEU A 188 16.06 36.51 -3.34
CA LEU A 188 15.67 35.83 -4.58
C LEU A 188 14.25 35.25 -4.56
N VAL A 189 13.56 35.27 -3.40
CA VAL A 189 12.18 34.79 -3.28
C VAL A 189 11.16 35.85 -3.72
N GLU A 190 11.51 37.15 -3.71
CA GLU A 190 10.54 38.22 -4.01
C GLU A 190 10.38 38.57 -5.50
N ASP A 191 11.27 38.10 -6.40
CA ASP A 191 11.24 38.48 -7.83
C ASP A 191 10.88 37.33 -8.81
N GLY A 192 10.40 36.20 -8.30
CA GLY A 192 10.15 34.98 -9.07
C GLY A 192 8.69 34.74 -9.48
N MET A 193 8.02 35.73 -10.08
CA MET A 193 6.72 35.54 -10.72
C MET A 193 6.88 34.65 -11.99
N LEU A 194 6.78 33.33 -11.83
CA LEU A 194 6.68 32.37 -12.94
C LEU A 194 5.46 31.47 -12.76
N THR A 195 4.45 31.76 -13.60
CA THR A 195 3.27 30.94 -13.82
C THR A 195 3.67 29.57 -14.38
N PHE A 196 3.47 28.50 -13.63
CA PHE A 196 3.52 27.14 -14.16
C PHE A 196 2.11 26.59 -14.33
N ARG A 197 1.65 26.54 -15.59
CA ARG A 197 0.54 25.70 -16.04
C ARG A 197 0.99 24.25 -15.99
N GLY A 198 0.35 23.42 -15.17
CA GLY A 198 0.53 21.97 -15.22
C GLY A 198 0.19 21.25 -13.92
N ALA A 199 -1.03 21.38 -13.43
CA ALA A 199 -1.55 20.50 -12.38
C ALA A 199 -2.35 19.35 -13.00
N ARG A 200 -1.83 18.12 -12.91
CA ARG A 200 -2.65 16.91 -12.90
C ARG A 200 -3.32 16.81 -11.53
N PRO A 201 -4.63 16.53 -11.43
CA PRO A 201 -5.28 16.43 -10.13
C PRO A 201 -4.97 15.09 -9.47
N THR A 202 -4.39 15.16 -8.27
CA THR A 202 -4.45 14.09 -7.27
C THR A 202 -5.86 14.04 -6.69
N MET A 203 -6.46 12.85 -6.67
CA MET A 203 -7.72 12.61 -5.99
C MET A 203 -7.51 12.75 -4.48
N GLN A 204 -8.25 13.65 -3.84
CA GLN A 204 -8.75 13.38 -2.50
C GLN A 204 -10.04 14.16 -2.24
N SER A 205 -11.00 13.41 -1.70
CA SER A 205 -12.00 13.86 -0.73
C SER A 205 -13.05 14.85 -1.22
N ARG A 206 -14.16 14.32 -1.75
CA ARG A 206 -15.42 15.06 -1.78
C ARG A 206 -16.41 14.46 -0.79
N GLN A 207 -16.77 15.31 0.16
CA GLN A 207 -17.75 15.14 1.21
C GLN A 207 -19.07 14.58 0.71
N MET A 208 -19.66 13.77 1.59
CA MET A 208 -21.03 13.28 1.58
C MET A 208 -22.04 14.38 1.25
N LEU A 209 -22.89 14.10 0.28
CA LEU A 209 -24.22 14.70 0.15
C LEU A 209 -25.22 13.56 0.32
N GLU A 210 -26.06 13.68 1.34
CA GLU A 210 -27.16 12.77 1.64
C GLU A 210 -28.16 12.69 0.46
N PRO A 211 -28.79 11.53 0.22
CA PRO A 211 -29.84 11.41 -0.79
C PRO A 211 -31.19 11.91 -0.27
N SER A 212 -31.73 12.93 -0.94
CA SER A 212 -33.14 13.32 -0.85
C SER A 212 -34.05 12.19 -1.37
N ALA A 213 -35.08 11.87 -0.60
CA ALA A 213 -36.09 10.86 -0.88
C ALA A 213 -36.87 11.10 -2.19
N PRO A 214 -37.34 10.04 -2.89
CA PRO A 214 -38.37 10.18 -3.91
C PRO A 214 -39.77 10.03 -3.32
N THR A 215 -40.59 11.03 -3.64
CA THR A 215 -42.03 11.09 -3.39
C THR A 215 -42.79 10.02 -4.18
N SER A 216 -43.66 9.32 -3.44
CA SER A 216 -44.77 8.47 -3.88
C SER A 216 -45.42 8.85 -5.22
N GLN A 217 -45.49 7.91 -6.15
CA GLN A 217 -46.64 7.76 -7.04
C GLN A 217 -47.19 6.34 -6.98
N ARG A 218 -48.50 6.30 -6.77
CA ARG A 218 -49.36 5.13 -6.65
C ARG A 218 -50.06 4.93 -7.99
N ALA A 219 -49.92 3.77 -8.60
CA ALA A 219 -50.84 3.30 -9.63
C ALA A 219 -51.05 1.78 -9.48
N THR A 220 -52.33 1.40 -9.56
CA THR A 220 -52.92 0.12 -9.20
C THR A 220 -53.01 -0.86 -10.38
N ARG A 221 -52.58 -2.12 -10.13
CA ARG A 221 -53.29 -3.42 -10.32
C ARG A 221 -53.51 -4.06 -11.72
N VAL A 222 -53.19 -5.38 -11.74
CA VAL A 222 -53.74 -6.58 -12.46
C VAL A 222 -53.17 -7.01 -13.84
N GLY A 223 -52.85 -8.32 -13.94
CA GLY A 223 -52.66 -9.16 -15.15
C GLY A 223 -51.31 -9.91 -15.10
N GLU A 224 -51.20 -11.15 -14.59
CA GLU A 224 -51.45 -12.46 -15.23
C GLU A 224 -50.60 -12.77 -16.48
N GLU A 225 -49.82 -13.86 -16.35
CA GLU A 225 -49.18 -14.75 -17.35
C GLU A 225 -48.11 -14.20 -18.32
N ASP A 226 -46.88 -14.70 -18.22
CA ASP A 226 -46.34 -15.60 -19.26
C ASP A 226 -45.02 -16.25 -18.85
N ILE A 227 -45.02 -17.58 -18.87
CA ILE A 227 -43.87 -18.47 -18.72
C ILE A 227 -43.16 -18.53 -20.08
N VAL A 228 -41.91 -18.08 -20.14
CA VAL A 228 -41.06 -18.31 -21.32
C VAL A 228 -40.11 -19.48 -21.03
N ILE A 229 -40.51 -20.66 -21.50
CA ILE A 229 -39.64 -21.82 -21.71
C ILE A 229 -38.78 -21.53 -22.95
N LEU A 230 -37.46 -21.37 -22.78
CA LEU A 230 -36.51 -21.50 -23.89
C LEU A 230 -35.90 -22.90 -23.87
N ARG A 231 -36.41 -23.75 -24.77
CA ARG A 231 -35.76 -24.96 -25.27
C ARG A 231 -35.14 -24.67 -26.63
N SER A 232 -33.82 -24.77 -26.72
CA SER A 232 -33.05 -25.17 -27.92
C SER A 232 -31.57 -25.23 -27.51
N GLY A 233 -30.76 -26.20 -27.88
CA GLY A 233 -30.94 -27.38 -28.71
C GLY A 233 -29.75 -28.32 -28.54
N ARG A 234 -29.99 -29.58 -28.87
CA ARG A 234 -29.03 -30.69 -28.94
C ARG A 234 -27.73 -30.34 -29.67
N GLY A 235 -26.62 -30.79 -29.11
CA GLY A 235 -25.39 -31.11 -29.84
C GLY A 235 -24.75 -32.34 -29.20
N SER A 236 -25.16 -33.53 -29.61
CA SER A 236 -24.46 -34.78 -29.32
C SER A 236 -23.08 -34.78 -29.98
N ARG A 237 -22.05 -35.16 -29.23
CA ARG A 237 -20.96 -35.97 -29.77
C ARG A 237 -20.37 -36.85 -28.68
N GLU A 238 -20.68 -38.14 -28.81
CA GLU A 238 -19.95 -39.26 -28.22
C GLU A 238 -18.53 -39.31 -28.77
N GLY A 239 -17.61 -39.80 -27.95
CA GLY A 239 -16.20 -39.99 -28.31
C GLY A 239 -15.39 -40.46 -27.12
N SER A 240 -15.74 -41.64 -26.61
CA SER A 240 -14.94 -42.43 -25.69
C SER A 240 -13.57 -42.76 -26.29
N ASP A 241 -12.49 -42.58 -25.52
CA ASP A 241 -11.41 -43.57 -25.48
C ASP A 241 -10.61 -43.44 -24.18
N VAL A 242 -10.86 -44.40 -23.29
CA VAL A 242 -10.10 -44.70 -22.08
C VAL A 242 -9.14 -45.82 -22.45
N LYS A 243 -7.82 -45.57 -22.45
CA LYS A 243 -6.80 -46.61 -22.37
C LYS A 243 -5.54 -46.11 -21.64
N GLY A 244 -5.22 -46.80 -20.55
CA GLY A 244 -3.83 -47.11 -20.21
C GLY A 244 -3.20 -46.38 -19.03
N LEU A 245 -3.49 -46.85 -17.82
CA LEU A 245 -2.49 -46.92 -16.75
C LEU A 245 -1.30 -47.78 -17.22
N PRO A 246 -0.11 -47.57 -16.64
CA PRO A 246 0.41 -48.68 -15.85
C PRO A 246 0.85 -48.28 -14.44
N ASP A 247 0.52 -49.20 -13.53
CA ASP A 247 1.18 -49.45 -12.26
C ASP A 247 2.71 -49.50 -12.41
N SER A 248 3.44 -48.90 -11.46
CA SER A 248 4.29 -49.68 -10.55
C SER A 248 5.03 -48.76 -9.58
N CYS A 249 4.59 -48.78 -8.33
CA CYS A 249 5.45 -48.60 -7.17
C CYS A 249 6.42 -49.79 -7.08
N GLN A 250 7.73 -49.51 -6.91
CA GLN A 250 8.63 -50.40 -6.18
C GLN A 250 9.47 -49.57 -5.19
N PRO A 251 9.65 -50.05 -3.95
CA PRO A 251 10.54 -49.43 -2.97
C PRO A 251 11.96 -50.01 -3.11
N LEU A 252 12.97 -49.17 -2.93
CA LEU A 252 14.34 -49.63 -2.62
C LEU A 252 14.61 -49.36 -1.15
N SER A 253 14.84 -50.44 -0.41
CA SER A 253 15.46 -50.44 0.91
C SER A 253 16.97 -50.67 0.77
N ALA A 254 17.74 -50.01 1.64
CA ALA A 254 19.05 -50.35 2.22
C ALA A 254 20.21 -50.73 1.27
N GLU A 255 21.27 -49.91 1.26
CA GLU A 255 22.46 -49.98 2.14
C GLU A 255 23.20 -48.63 2.14
#